data_AF-A0A840N6G3-F1
#
_entry.id   AF-A0A840N6G3-F1
#
_cell.length_a   1.000
_cell.length_b   1.000
_cell.length_c   1.000
_cell.angle_alpha   90.00
_cell.angle_beta   90.00
_cell.angle_gamma   90.00
#
_symmetry.space_group_name_H-M   'P 1'
#
loop_
_entity.id
_entity.type
_entity.pdbx_description
1 polymer ?
#
loop_
_entity_poly.entity_id
_entity_poly.type
_entity_poly.pdbx_seq_one_letter_code
_entity_poly.pdbx_strand_id
1 'polypeptide(L)'
;MTITAVWSIASTADVNAGDGLSITEPGEVDDLIRRLAEPNAGPATIWHEGRELADSATGMLDHDVVAAVSGGFGYLSHFDADHDYAVLDGDPSSPGLSGEDAEFPAGSGVDPAVLAAALRDFLETGRRPKVVDWREVDW
;
A
#
# COMPACT_ATOMS: atom_id res chain seq x y z
N MET A 1 -0.49 2.53 -17.64
CA MET A 1 -0.99 1.75 -16.51
C MET A 1 -1.36 2.74 -15.41
N THR A 2 -2.39 2.48 -14.62
CA THR A 2 -2.85 3.42 -13.59
C THR A 2 -3.05 2.66 -12.29
N ILE A 3 -2.45 3.17 -11.21
CA ILE A 3 -2.86 2.80 -9.85
C ILE A 3 -3.53 4.02 -9.22
N THR A 4 -4.59 3.80 -8.46
CA THR A 4 -5.23 4.83 -7.66
C THR A 4 -5.02 4.50 -6.20
N ALA A 5 -4.59 5.49 -5.42
CA ALA A 5 -4.36 5.40 -3.98
C ALA A 5 -5.27 6.39 -3.25
N VAL A 6 -5.91 5.96 -2.17
CA VAL A 6 -6.73 6.82 -1.29
C VAL A 6 -6.40 6.53 0.16
N TRP A 7 -6.30 7.57 0.99
CA TRP A 7 -5.98 7.43 2.41
C TRP A 7 -6.75 8.44 3.25
N SER A 8 -6.95 8.09 4.52
CA SER A 8 -7.49 9.00 5.52
C SER A 8 -6.42 9.99 6.02
N ILE A 9 -6.86 11.16 6.45
CA ILE A 9 -6.01 12.17 7.08
C ILE A 9 -6.55 12.45 8.48
N ALA A 10 -5.74 12.17 9.50
CA ALA A 10 -6.09 12.48 10.88
C ALA A 10 -6.26 14.00 11.07
N SER A 11 -7.50 14.42 11.36
CA SER A 11 -7.86 15.82 11.53
C SER A 11 -8.89 15.99 12.64
N THR A 12 -8.65 16.95 13.54
CA THR A 12 -9.63 17.32 14.57
C THR A 12 -10.77 18.16 14.03
N ALA A 13 -10.63 18.71 12.82
CA ALA A 13 -11.63 19.58 12.19
C ALA A 13 -12.61 18.80 11.30
N ASP A 14 -12.16 17.68 10.73
CA ASP A 14 -12.97 16.84 9.85
C ASP A 14 -12.56 15.37 10.03
N VAL A 15 -13.47 14.57 10.60
CA VAL A 15 -13.25 13.14 10.84
C VAL A 15 -13.26 12.30 9.56
N ASN A 16 -13.72 12.88 8.45
CA ASN A 16 -13.73 12.24 7.12
C ASN A 16 -12.67 12.83 6.20
N ALA A 17 -11.69 13.57 6.74
CA ALA A 17 -10.60 14.09 5.93
C ALA A 17 -9.82 12.93 5.29
N GLY A 18 -9.50 13.10 4.01
CA GLY A 18 -8.75 12.14 3.22
C GLY A 18 -8.18 12.82 1.98
N ASP A 19 -7.25 12.14 1.34
CA ASP A 19 -6.66 12.56 0.07
C ASP A 19 -6.51 11.33 -0.85
N GLY A 20 -6.22 11.58 -2.12
CA GLY A 20 -6.03 10.54 -3.09
C GLY A 20 -5.14 10.98 -4.24
N LEU A 21 -4.54 10.00 -4.90
CA LEU A 21 -3.66 10.21 -6.05
C LEU A 21 -3.85 9.09 -7.07
N SER A 22 -4.12 9.47 -8.31
CA SER A 22 -4.01 8.58 -9.46
C SER A 22 -2.61 8.72 -10.07
N ILE A 23 -1.91 7.61 -10.17
CA ILE A 23 -0.53 7.52 -10.62
C ILE A 23 -0.51 6.81 -11.96
N THR A 24 0.00 7.50 -12.97
CA THR A 24 0.10 7.00 -14.34
C THR A 24 1.55 6.85 -14.80
N GLU A 25 2.49 7.52 -14.12
CA GLU A 25 3.92 7.45 -14.41
C GLU A 25 4.73 6.99 -13.19
N PRO A 26 5.81 6.19 -13.37
CA PRO A 26 6.63 5.70 -12.26
C PRO A 26 7.26 6.79 -11.37
N GLY A 27 7.44 8.00 -11.89
CA GLY A 27 7.97 9.14 -11.13
C GLY A 27 6.97 9.73 -10.12
N GLU A 28 5.67 9.54 -10.34
CA GLU A 28 4.62 10.06 -9.44
C GLU A 28 4.50 9.23 -8.15
N VAL A 29 5.08 8.02 -8.13
CA VAL A 29 5.17 7.19 -6.93
C VAL A 29 5.92 7.91 -5.80
N ASP A 30 6.94 8.72 -6.12
CA ASP A 30 7.65 9.48 -5.09
C ASP A 30 6.77 10.54 -4.43
N ASP A 31 5.77 11.09 -5.15
CA ASP A 31 4.81 12.02 -4.57
C ASP A 31 3.85 11.31 -3.61
N LEU A 32 3.42 10.08 -3.96
CA LEU A 32 2.64 9.26 -3.03
C LEU A 32 3.42 8.98 -1.74
N ILE A 33 4.65 8.49 -1.85
CA ILE A 33 5.49 8.19 -0.69
C ILE A 33 5.69 9.43 0.19
N ARG A 34 5.95 10.59 -0.44
CA ARG A 34 6.09 11.86 0.27
C ARG A 34 4.82 12.24 1.03
N ARG A 35 3.63 12.07 0.44
CA ARG A 35 2.35 12.39 1.09
C ARG A 35 2.01 11.41 2.21
N LEU A 36 2.26 10.12 2.01
CA LEU A 36 2.06 9.10 3.06
C LEU A 36 3.03 9.26 4.23
N ALA A 37 4.17 9.94 4.03
CA ALA A 37 5.10 10.26 5.10
C ALA A 37 4.64 11.44 5.97
N GLU A 38 3.56 12.14 5.62
CA GLU A 38 3.02 13.22 6.44
C GLU A 38 2.48 12.66 7.77
N PRO A 39 2.73 13.31 8.94
CA PRO A 39 2.43 12.72 10.25
C PRO A 39 0.96 12.37 10.51
N ASN A 40 0.05 12.93 9.72
CA ASN A 40 -1.39 12.74 9.81
C ASN A 40 -1.94 11.82 8.70
N ALA A 41 -1.11 11.33 7.78
CA ALA A 41 -1.56 10.39 6.75
C ALA A 41 -1.77 8.99 7.36
N GLY A 42 -2.94 8.42 7.09
CA GLY A 42 -3.22 7.02 7.36
C GLY A 42 -2.67 6.09 6.26
N PRO A 43 -2.87 4.78 6.41
CA PRO A 43 -2.61 3.83 5.33
C PRO A 43 -3.45 4.15 4.10
N ALA A 44 -2.85 3.98 2.93
CA ALA A 44 -3.52 4.11 1.64
C ALA A 44 -3.96 2.75 1.12
N THR A 45 -5.23 2.66 0.77
CA THR A 45 -5.76 1.58 -0.06
C THR A 45 -5.43 1.90 -1.51
N ILE A 46 -4.82 0.95 -2.21
CA ILE A 46 -4.28 1.08 -3.55
C ILE A 46 -4.88 -0.01 -4.43
N TRP A 47 -5.31 0.38 -5.64
CA TRP A 47 -5.73 -0.61 -6.64
C TRP A 47 -5.17 -0.26 -8.02
N HIS A 48 -4.95 -1.30 -8.81
CA HIS A 48 -4.52 -1.19 -10.20
C HIS A 48 -5.72 -1.25 -11.13
N GLU A 49 -6.01 -0.15 -11.83
CA GLU A 49 -7.22 0.01 -12.65
C GLU A 49 -7.26 -0.90 -13.88
N GLY A 50 -6.12 -1.45 -14.27
CA GLY A 50 -6.01 -2.38 -15.40
C GLY A 50 -6.21 -3.86 -15.05
N ARG A 51 -6.44 -4.23 -13.79
CA ARG A 51 -6.68 -5.64 -13.41
C ARG A 51 -8.13 -6.03 -13.66
N GLU A 52 -8.33 -7.33 -13.94
CA GLU A 52 -9.66 -7.90 -14.06
C GLU A 52 -10.34 -7.92 -12.68
N LEU A 53 -11.62 -7.54 -12.65
CA LEU A 53 -12.40 -7.57 -11.42
C LEU A 53 -12.75 -9.02 -11.05
N ALA A 54 -12.72 -9.35 -9.76
CA ALA A 54 -13.23 -10.62 -9.27
C ALA A 54 -14.75 -10.72 -9.48
N ASP A 55 -15.47 -9.60 -9.40
CA ASP A 55 -16.87 -9.50 -9.80
C ASP A 55 -17.16 -8.15 -10.48
N SER A 56 -17.34 -8.21 -11.81
CA SER A 56 -17.67 -7.04 -12.64
C SER A 56 -19.02 -6.38 -12.32
N ALA A 57 -19.98 -7.11 -11.75
CA ALA A 57 -21.32 -6.58 -11.46
C ALA A 57 -21.32 -5.69 -10.21
N THR A 58 -20.45 -5.99 -9.24
CA THR A 58 -20.29 -5.25 -7.98
C THR A 58 -19.10 -4.30 -8.01
N GLY A 59 -18.19 -4.44 -8.98
CA GLY A 59 -16.94 -3.68 -9.00
C GLY A 59 -15.87 -4.26 -8.07
N MET A 60 -16.04 -5.50 -7.59
CA MET A 60 -15.15 -6.12 -6.60
C MET A 60 -13.78 -6.38 -7.22
N LEU A 61 -12.74 -5.81 -6.61
CA LEU A 61 -11.35 -6.01 -7.01
C LEU A 61 -10.92 -7.46 -6.75
N ASP A 62 -10.01 -7.96 -7.57
CA ASP A 62 -9.35 -9.26 -7.36
C ASP A 62 -8.13 -9.19 -6.43
N HIS A 63 -7.84 -8.00 -5.90
CA HIS A 63 -6.68 -7.70 -5.08
C HIS A 63 -7.03 -6.66 -4.01
N ASP A 64 -6.26 -6.71 -2.93
CA ASP A 64 -6.25 -5.72 -1.85
C ASP A 64 -4.79 -5.35 -1.57
N VAL A 65 -4.46 -4.07 -1.70
CA VAL A 65 -3.11 -3.55 -1.51
C VAL A 65 -3.20 -2.33 -0.62
N VAL A 66 -2.49 -2.37 0.52
CA VAL A 66 -2.46 -1.26 1.46
C VAL A 66 -1.03 -0.86 1.72
N ALA A 67 -0.72 0.44 1.59
CA ALA A 67 0.62 0.97 1.84
C ALA A 67 0.58 2.07 2.90
N ALA A 68 1.64 2.18 3.70
CA ALA A 68 1.77 3.26 4.68
C ALA A 68 3.24 3.69 4.80
N VAL A 69 3.47 4.91 5.29
CA VAL A 69 4.80 5.35 5.72
C VAL A 69 4.70 5.89 7.14
N SER A 70 5.45 5.30 8.07
CA SER A 70 5.42 5.69 9.48
C SER A 70 6.76 5.45 10.15
N GLY A 71 7.19 6.40 10.98
CA GLY A 71 8.45 6.30 11.73
C GLY A 71 9.70 6.17 10.83
N GLY A 72 9.62 6.61 9.57
CA GLY A 72 10.69 6.46 8.58
C GLY A 72 10.71 5.13 7.84
N PHE A 73 9.72 4.26 8.05
CA PHE A 73 9.57 2.97 7.35
C PHE A 73 8.37 2.99 6.41
N GLY A 74 8.51 2.35 5.26
CA GLY A 74 7.42 2.01 4.36
C GLY A 74 6.86 0.62 4.67
N TYR A 75 5.55 0.48 4.60
CA TYR A 75 4.82 -0.77 4.82
C TYR A 75 3.95 -1.06 3.60
N LEU A 76 3.80 -2.34 3.27
CA LEU A 76 2.94 -2.80 2.18
C LEU A 76 2.32 -4.14 2.56
N SER A 77 1.01 -4.27 2.38
CA SER A 77 0.30 -5.53 2.38
C SER A 77 -0.23 -5.81 0.98
N HIS A 78 -0.36 -7.08 0.66
CA HIS A 78 -0.91 -7.51 -0.61
C HIS A 78 -1.66 -8.82 -0.42
N PHE A 79 -2.85 -8.87 -1.01
CA PHE A 79 -3.66 -10.05 -1.20
C PHE A 79 -4.18 -10.03 -2.64
N ASP A 80 -4.21 -11.18 -3.32
CA ASP A 80 -4.95 -11.31 -4.57
C ASP A 80 -5.48 -12.72 -4.80
N ALA A 81 -6.21 -12.93 -5.89
CA ALA A 81 -6.78 -14.23 -6.23
C ALA A 81 -5.76 -15.39 -6.28
N ASP A 82 -4.47 -15.10 -6.48
CA ASP A 82 -3.41 -16.09 -6.61
C ASP A 82 -2.55 -16.20 -5.33
N HIS A 83 -2.67 -15.27 -4.38
CA HIS A 83 -1.81 -15.18 -3.20
C HIS A 83 -2.58 -14.79 -1.95
N ASP A 84 -2.37 -15.57 -0.88
CA ASP A 84 -2.84 -15.23 0.46
C ASP A 84 -2.20 -13.93 0.97
N TYR A 85 -2.81 -13.40 2.03
CA TYR A 85 -2.40 -12.13 2.64
C TYR A 85 -0.94 -12.20 3.09
N ALA A 86 -0.15 -11.24 2.60
CA ALA A 86 1.24 -11.11 2.95
C ALA A 86 1.61 -9.64 3.18
N VAL A 87 2.63 -9.44 4.00
CA VAL A 87 3.30 -8.15 4.19
C VAL A 87 4.76 -8.25 3.75
N LEU A 88 5.46 -7.13 3.69
CA LEU A 88 6.90 -7.13 3.42
C LEU A 88 7.65 -7.87 4.54
N ASP A 89 8.68 -8.62 4.15
CA ASP A 89 9.71 -9.13 5.07
C ASP A 89 10.84 -8.11 5.14
N GLY A 90 10.77 -7.23 6.14
CA GLY A 90 11.54 -6.00 6.21
C GLY A 90 12.61 -5.98 7.29
N ASP A 91 12.90 -4.77 7.79
CA ASP A 91 13.88 -4.55 8.85
C ASP A 91 13.34 -5.06 10.20
N PRO A 92 14.00 -6.01 10.87
CA PRO A 92 13.56 -6.54 12.17
C PRO A 92 13.39 -5.51 13.28
N SER A 93 13.98 -4.33 13.14
CA SER A 93 13.85 -3.21 14.07
C SER A 93 12.65 -2.31 13.80
N SER A 94 11.96 -2.49 12.66
CA SER A 94 10.78 -1.70 12.34
C SER A 94 9.68 -1.98 13.38
N PRO A 95 8.99 -0.94 13.88
CA PRO A 95 7.83 -1.14 14.72
C PRO A 95 6.70 -1.81 13.93
N GLY A 96 5.73 -2.37 14.65
CA GLY A 96 4.44 -2.71 14.05
C GLY A 96 3.60 -1.44 13.83
N LEU A 97 2.70 -1.50 12.86
CA LEU A 97 1.75 -0.44 12.54
C LEU A 97 0.37 -1.07 12.35
N SER A 98 -0.60 -0.61 13.13
CA SER A 98 -2.00 -1.01 12.98
C SER A 98 -2.77 0.09 12.26
N GLY A 99 -3.46 -0.28 11.19
CA GLY A 99 -4.34 0.56 10.41
C GLY A 99 -5.78 0.05 10.43
N GLU A 100 -6.71 0.85 9.91
CA GLU A 100 -8.12 0.42 9.79
C GLU A 100 -8.27 -0.75 8.80
N ASP A 101 -7.48 -0.71 7.71
CA ASP A 101 -7.59 -1.67 6.60
C ASP A 101 -6.48 -2.75 6.58
N ALA A 102 -5.42 -2.59 7.38
CA ALA A 102 -4.30 -3.54 7.40
C ALA A 102 -3.54 -3.54 8.73
N GLU A 103 -3.00 -4.70 9.09
CA GLU A 103 -2.12 -4.89 10.23
C GLU A 103 -0.70 -5.21 9.75
N PHE A 104 0.26 -4.36 10.13
CA PHE A 104 1.66 -4.52 9.79
C PHE A 104 2.43 -4.98 11.03
N PRO A 105 2.77 -6.28 11.16
CA PRO A 105 3.53 -6.78 12.30
C PRO A 105 4.93 -6.15 12.36
N ALA A 106 5.54 -6.11 13.54
CA ALA A 106 6.94 -5.70 13.69
C ALA A 106 7.85 -6.51 12.75
N GLY A 107 8.89 -5.84 12.24
CA GLY A 107 9.77 -6.42 11.24
C GLY A 107 9.28 -6.32 9.79
N SER A 108 8.10 -5.74 9.52
CA SER A 108 7.58 -5.61 8.14
C SER A 108 7.89 -4.28 7.46
N GLY A 109 8.51 -3.33 8.16
CA GLY A 109 8.85 -2.03 7.62
C GLY A 109 10.13 -2.10 6.81
N VAL A 110 10.15 -1.44 5.65
CA VAL A 110 11.31 -1.30 4.77
C VAL A 110 11.72 0.17 4.64
N ASP A 111 12.86 0.43 4.01
CA ASP A 111 13.20 1.80 3.60
C ASP A 111 12.12 2.34 2.62
N PRO A 112 11.65 3.60 2.74
CA PRO A 112 10.63 4.16 1.85
C PRO A 112 10.99 4.09 0.36
N ALA A 113 12.27 4.09 0.00
CA ALA A 113 12.71 3.90 -1.39
C ALA A 113 12.45 2.46 -1.89
N VAL A 114 12.51 1.46 -1.01
CA VAL A 114 12.14 0.07 -1.32
C VAL A 114 10.64 -0.05 -1.52
N LEU A 115 9.83 0.59 -0.67
CA LEU A 115 8.38 0.70 -0.88
C LEU A 115 8.06 1.38 -2.23
N ALA A 116 8.76 2.47 -2.56
CA ALA A 116 8.61 3.14 -3.84
C ALA A 116 8.95 2.22 -5.02
N ALA A 117 10.00 1.40 -4.91
CA ALA A 117 10.34 0.41 -5.94
C ALA A 117 9.23 -0.65 -6.10
N ALA A 118 8.68 -1.16 -4.99
CA ALA A 118 7.58 -2.11 -5.01
C ALA A 118 6.32 -1.55 -5.69
N LEU A 119 5.93 -0.30 -5.36
CA LEU A 119 4.77 0.35 -5.96
C LEU A 119 4.96 0.66 -7.46
N ARG A 120 6.19 0.93 -7.91
CA ARG A 120 6.49 1.05 -9.34
C ARG A 120 6.36 -0.29 -10.06
N ASP A 121 6.82 -1.38 -9.45
CA ASP A 121 6.65 -2.73 -10.01
C ASP A 121 5.16 -3.11 -10.06
N PHE A 122 4.39 -2.75 -9.04
CA PHE A 122 2.93 -2.91 -9.04
C PHE A 122 2.24 -2.07 -10.12
N LEU A 123 2.65 -0.81 -10.30
CA LEU A 123 2.14 0.06 -11.37
C LEU A 123 2.37 -0.54 -12.76
N GLU A 124 3.54 -1.14 -13.00
CA GLU A 124 3.88 -1.70 -14.31
C GLU A 124 3.16 -3.03 -14.57
N THR A 125 3.11 -3.89 -13.55
CA THR A 125 2.71 -5.29 -13.74
C THR A 125 1.27 -5.57 -13.31
N GLY A 126 0.72 -4.75 -12.42
CA GLY A 126 -0.50 -5.05 -11.68
C GLY A 126 -0.41 -6.36 -10.90
N ARG A 127 0.78 -6.86 -10.52
CA ARG A 127 0.97 -8.13 -9.79
C ARG A 127 1.73 -7.89 -8.50
N ARG A 128 1.65 -8.85 -7.56
CA ARG A 128 2.45 -8.81 -6.33
C ARG A 128 3.91 -8.48 -6.65
N PRO A 129 4.44 -7.36 -6.15
CA PRO A 129 5.78 -6.89 -6.48
C PRO A 129 6.86 -7.96 -6.24
N LYS A 130 7.77 -8.12 -7.20
CA LYS A 130 8.86 -9.12 -7.15
C LYS A 130 10.19 -8.54 -6.67
N VAL A 131 10.26 -7.22 -6.55
CA VAL A 131 11.45 -6.49 -6.11
C VAL A 131 11.63 -6.46 -4.59
N VAL A 132 10.74 -7.12 -3.85
CA VAL A 132 10.73 -7.21 -2.39
C VAL A 132 10.42 -8.65 -1.97
N ASP A 133 10.86 -9.00 -0.77
CA ASP A 133 10.53 -10.25 -0.12
C ASP A 133 9.22 -10.11 0.67
N TRP A 134 8.43 -11.18 0.68
CA TRP A 134 7.11 -11.23 1.31
C TRP A 134 7.10 -12.27 2.42
N ARG A 135 6.39 -11.94 3.50
CA ARG A 135 6.07 -12.85 4.59
C ARG A 135 4.56 -12.98 4.69
N GLU A 136 4.08 -14.21 4.52
CA GLU A 136 2.69 -14.57 4.78
C GLU A 136 2.38 -14.40 6.26
N VAL A 137 1.17 -13.90 6.55
CA VAL A 137 0.72 -13.64 7.92
C VAL A 137 -0.61 -14.33 8.11
N ASP A 138 -0.68 -15.23 9.09
CA ASP A 138 -1.94 -15.81 9.52
C ASP A 138 -2.75 -14.75 10.27
N TRP A 139 -4.01 -14.59 9.87
CA TRP A 139 -4.98 -13.65 10.43
C TRP A 139 -6.07 -14.40 11.21
#